data_AF-A0A1G1Z3Q6-F1
#
_entry.id   AF-A0A1G1Z3Q6-F1
#
_cell.length_a   1.000
_cell.length_b   1.000
_cell.length_c   1.000
_cell.angle_alpha   90.00
_cell.angle_beta   90.00
_cell.angle_gamma   90.00
#
_symmetry.space_group_name_H-M   'P 1'
#
loop_
_entity.id
_entity.type
_entity.pdbx_description
1 polymer ?
#
loop_
_entity_poly.entity_id
_entity_poly.type
_entity_poly.pdbx_seq_one_letter_code
_entity_poly.pdbx_strand_id
1 'polypeptide(L)' 'MKECALCGKGSILRGARKKLRGHYNPTPLKRKYPNLQWFTPEAGKRRILACVSCIKTHTKKAVRV' A
#
# COMPACT_ATOMS: atom_id res chain seq x y z
N MET A 1 0.68 -12.43 -7.34
CA MET A 1 0.78 -11.65 -6.07
C MET A 1 -0.19 -10.49 -6.15
N LYS A 2 -0.89 -10.10 -5.07
CA LYS A 2 -1.76 -8.91 -5.12
C LYS A 2 -0.87 -7.66 -5.06
N GLU A 3 -0.92 -6.86 -6.11
CA GLU A 3 -0.09 -5.66 -6.28
C GLU A 3 -0.96 -4.49 -6.71
N CYS A 4 -0.50 -3.28 -6.40
CA CYS A 4 -1.18 -2.08 -6.86
C CYS A 4 -0.92 -1.87 -8.36
N ALA A 5 -1.99 -1.84 -9.17
CA ALA A 5 -1.91 -1.62 -10.61
C ALA A 5 -1.31 -0.25 -11.01
N LEU A 6 -1.32 0.73 -10.10
CA LEU A 6 -0.86 2.10 -10.38
C LEU A 6 0.60 2.37 -9.99
N CYS A 7 1.13 1.68 -8.98
CA CYS A 7 2.48 1.95 -8.45
C CYS A 7 3.33 0.70 -8.20
N GLY A 8 2.82 -0.49 -8.54
CA GLY A 8 3.54 -1.76 -8.37
C GLY A 8 3.76 -2.18 -6.92
N LYS A 9 3.21 -1.47 -5.92
CA LYS A 9 3.38 -1.83 -4.51
C LYS A 9 2.82 -3.22 -4.24
N GLY A 10 3.71 -4.15 -3.91
CA GLY A 10 3.40 -5.50 -3.46
C GLY A 10 3.68 -5.72 -1.97
N SER A 11 3.55 -6.96 -1.53
CA SER A 11 3.88 -7.34 -0.16
C SER A 11 5.40 -7.39 0.06
N ILE A 12 5.88 -6.91 1.20
CA ILE A 12 7.31 -6.96 1.58
C ILE A 12 7.50 -7.76 2.86
N LEU A 13 8.66 -8.39 3.02
CA LEU A 13 9.08 -8.97 4.31
C LEU A 13 9.81 -7.89 5.10
N ARG A 14 9.33 -7.60 6.31
CA ARG A 14 9.99 -6.63 7.19
C ARG A 14 9.99 -7.12 8.64
N GLY A 15 11.17 -7.08 9.26
CA GLY A 15 11.34 -7.30 10.68
C GLY A 15 11.13 -5.99 11.45
N ALA A 16 10.69 -6.11 12.70
CA ALA A 16 10.73 -5.00 13.65
C ALA A 16 11.92 -5.17 14.60
N ARG A 17 12.36 -4.07 15.20
CA ARG A 17 13.30 -4.10 16.33
C ARG A 17 12.55 -3.66 17.57
N LYS A 18 12.61 -4.44 18.65
CA LYS A 18 12.11 -3.99 19.95
C LYS A 18 13.20 -3.08 20.53
N LYS A 19 12.91 -1.79 20.66
CA LYS A 19 13.82 -0.82 21.29
C LYS A 19 13.81 -1.02 22.81
N LEU A 20 14.47 -2.06 23.29
CA LEU A 20 14.90 -2.14 24.68
C LEU A 20 16.25 -1.42 24.76
N ARG A 21 16.37 -0.47 25.69
CA ARG A 21 17.48 0.47 25.90
C ARG A 21 18.86 -0.11 25.50
N GLY A 22 19.30 0.15 24.27
CA GLY A 22 20.65 -0.20 23.77
C GLY A 22 20.86 -1.64 23.28
N HIS A 23 19.93 -2.58 23.44
CA HIS A 23 20.14 -3.97 23.02
C HIS A 23 19.56 -4.26 21.63
N TYR A 24 20.35 -4.88 20.77
CA TYR A 24 19.91 -5.36 19.45
C TYR A 24 19.01 -6.59 19.62
N ASN A 25 17.69 -6.38 19.71
CA ASN A 25 16.68 -7.45 19.77
C ASN A 25 15.85 -7.50 18.46
N PRO A 26 16.35 -8.19 17.42
CA PRO A 26 15.63 -8.36 16.16
C PRO A 26 14.44 -9.30 16.36
N THR A 27 13.29 -8.94 15.79
CA THR A 27 12.10 -9.82 15.79
C THR A 27 11.98 -10.58 14.48
N PRO A 28 11.25 -11.72 14.45
CA PRO A 28 11.00 -12.45 13.22
C PRO A 28 10.45 -11.57 12.10
N LEU A 29 10.88 -11.83 10.87
CA LEU A 29 10.39 -11.16 9.67
C LEU A 29 8.89 -11.46 9.51
N LYS A 30 8.07 -10.42 9.36
CA LYS A 30 6.64 -10.56 9.06
C LYS A 30 6.34 -9.95 7.70
N ARG A 31 5.47 -10.60 6.93
CA ARG A 31 4.98 -10.04 5.67
C ARG A 31 4.07 -8.84 5.96
N LYS A 32 4.34 -7.73 5.28
CA LYS A 32 3.56 -6.49 5.34
C LYS A 32 2.92 -6.27 3.98
N TYR A 33 1.63 -5.99 4.00
CA TYR A 33 0.83 -5.79 2.80
C TYR A 33 0.49 -4.32 2.64
N PRO A 34 0.52 -3.79 1.41
CA PRO A 34 -0.05 -2.49 1.13
C PRO A 34 -1.58 -2.56 1.32
N ASN A 35 -2.19 -1.46 1.75
CA ASN A 35 -3.65 -1.35 1.85
C ASN A 35 -4.23 -1.26 0.42
N LEU A 36 -4.49 -2.41 -0.18
CA LEU A 36 -5.03 -2.57 -1.53
C LEU A 36 -6.56 -2.62 -1.47
N GLN A 37 -7.21 -1.81 -2.28
CA GLN A 37 -8.67 -1.72 -2.39
C GLN A 37 -9.08 -1.69 -3.86
N TRP A 38 -10.30 -2.14 -4.13
CA TRP A 38 -10.90 -2.02 -5.46
C TRP A 38 -11.32 -0.57 -5.70
N PHE A 39 -10.86 -0.01 -6.80
CA PHE A 39 -11.08 1.39 -7.16
C PHE A 39 -11.51 1.50 -8.62
N THR A 40 -12.42 2.43 -8.88
CA THR A 40 -12.88 2.76 -10.23
C THR A 40 -12.32 4.14 -10.59
N PRO A 41 -11.36 4.24 -11.53
CA PRO A 41 -10.65 5.50 -11.79
C PRO A 41 -11.53 6.58 -12.42
N GLU A 42 -12.48 6.19 -13.26
CA GLU A 42 -13.43 7.09 -13.91
C GLU A 42 -14.78 6.39 -14.06
N ALA A 43 -15.88 7.16 -14.09
CA ALA A 43 -17.22 6.62 -14.27
C ALA A 43 -17.30 5.80 -15.57
N GLY A 44 -17.74 4.54 -15.47
CA GLY A 44 -17.84 3.62 -16.61
C GLY A 44 -16.58 2.80 -16.93
N LYS A 45 -15.43 3.07 -16.28
CA LYS A 45 -14.21 2.24 -16.46
C LYS A 45 -14.22 1.00 -15.56
N ARG A 46 -13.42 -0.01 -15.95
CA ARG A 46 -13.22 -1.24 -15.17
C ARG A 46 -12.58 -0.95 -13.81
N ARG A 47 -12.96 -1.73 -12.79
CA ARG A 47 -12.34 -1.67 -11.45
C ARG A 47 -10.91 -2.20 -11.51
N ILE A 48 -9.99 -1.49 -10.85
CA ILE A 48 -8.60 -1.87 -10.68
C ILE A 48 -8.26 -2.04 -9.21
N LEU A 49 -7.31 -2.92 -8.90
CA LEU A 49 -6.78 -3.05 -7.55
C LEU A 49 -5.70 -1.97 -7.33
N ALA A 50 -5.97 -1.03 -6.44
CA ALA A 50 -5.07 0.10 -6.18
C ALA A 50 -4.83 0.29 -4.68
N CYS A 51 -3.66 0.79 -4.30
CA CYS A 51 -3.41 1.13 -2.91
C CYS A 51 -4.09 2.44 -2.52
N VAL A 52 -4.50 2.56 -1.26
CA VAL A 52 -5.23 3.72 -0.75
C VAL A 52 -4.50 5.06 -1.00
N SER A 53 -3.17 5.08 -0.97
CA SER A 53 -2.41 6.30 -1.30
C SER A 53 -2.64 6.75 -2.75
N CYS A 54 -2.65 5.82 -3.70
CA CYS A 54 -2.88 6.14 -5.11
C CYS A 54 -4.33 6.57 -5.35
N ILE A 55 -5.29 5.88 -4.73
CA ILE A 55 -6.71 6.24 -4.79
C ILE A 55 -6.92 7.68 -4.31
N LYS A 56 -6.36 8.02 -3.14
CA LYS A 56 -6.45 9.38 -2.57
C LYS A 56 -5.83 10.45 -3.47
N THR A 57 -4.76 10.13 -4.18
CA THR A 57 -4.15 11.06 -5.15
C THR A 57 -5.03 11.23 -6.39
N HIS A 58 -5.60 10.15 -6.91
CA HIS A 58 -6.52 10.21 -8.06
C HIS A 58 -7.76 11.04 -7.75
N THR A 59 -8.39 10.86 -6.59
CA THR A 59 -9.58 11.63 -6.22
C THR A 59 -9.27 13.13 -6.06
N LYS A 60 -8.12 13.48 -5.48
CA LYS A 60 -7.68 14.88 -5.38
C LYS A 60 -7.43 15.53 -6.75
N LYS A 61 -6.90 14.77 -7.72
CA LYS A 61 -6.70 15.28 -9.08
C LYS A 61 -8.04 15.50 -9.77
N ALA A 62 -8.98 14.57 -9.64
CA ALA A 62 -10.31 14.69 -10.25
C ALA A 62 -11.12 15.90 -9.75
N VAL A 63 -10.95 16.32 -8.49
CA VAL A 63 -11.66 17.48 -7.91
C VAL A 63 -11.01 18.83 -8.28
N ARG A 64 -9.73 18.83 -8.66
CA ARG A 64 -8.97 20.07 -8.98
C ARG A 64 -9.03 20.44 -10.46
N VAL A 65 -9.66 19.59 -11.27
CA VAL A 65 -9.97 19.82 -12.68
C VAL A 65 -11.39 20.34 -12.73
#